data_AF-A0A6A5TBH8-F1
#
_entry.id   AF-A0A6A5TBH8-F1
#
_cell.length_a   1.000
_cell.length_b   1.000
_cell.length_c   1.000
_cell.angle_alpha   90.00
_cell.angle_beta   90.00
_cell.angle_gamma   90.00
#
_symmetry.space_group_name_H-M   'P 1'
#
loop_
_entity.id
_entity.type
_entity.pdbx_description
1 polymer ?
#
loop_
_entity_poly.entity_id
_entity_poly.type
_entity_poly.pdbx_seq_one_letter_code
_entity_poly.pdbx_strand_id
1 'polypeptide(L)'
;MVPGVPHMRLDGDAMHNFLDKEIGTPILDELHDRLWLFSTRSVDNIDPLHRQKIKGRQIIPCDDPNLHLAWTRHTIYIKPLPACLLNHAFWAEHLEPASEMAGVPMSRINKKAHRRAAVGFLKSYAYLVQSPTDFTIAKQTLLFPEFVDITWHQWALFINRFLELDAEVSLRFRFGQLRLNRLSVALLLFRPPSASNHWYYARLHWSTTAIIEHSFANLLFVFASLALALQSMQVALGVPAGELGFAADEATSFQPMKRVFWISSIAILSLSGICWAIILIYPIVEILIQFCWAVSNQRKAA
;
A
#
# COMPACT_ATOMS: atom_id res chain seq x y z
N MET A 1 -4.58 34.81 6.64
CA MET A 1 -5.52 33.72 6.26
C MET A 1 -4.71 32.64 5.57
N VAL A 2 -4.97 31.36 5.83
CA VAL A 2 -4.30 30.27 5.10
C VAL A 2 -4.88 30.21 3.69
N PRO A 3 -4.07 30.32 2.62
CA PRO A 3 -4.57 30.19 1.25
C PRO A 3 -5.26 28.82 1.05
N GLY A 4 -6.53 28.82 0.64
CA GLY A 4 -7.28 27.61 0.30
C GLY A 4 -8.16 27.00 1.39
N VAL A 5 -8.23 27.56 2.61
CA VAL A 5 -9.09 27.04 3.69
C VAL A 5 -10.08 28.11 4.17
N PRO A 6 -11.38 27.99 3.88
CA PRO A 6 -12.34 29.09 4.08
C PRO A 6 -12.71 29.40 5.55
N HIS A 7 -12.28 28.62 6.55
CA HIS A 7 -12.82 28.73 7.93
C HIS A 7 -11.80 28.76 9.08
N MET A 8 -10.49 28.88 8.81
CA MET A 8 -9.50 28.81 9.90
C MET A 8 -9.11 30.19 10.44
N ARG A 9 -9.39 30.43 11.72
CA ARG A 9 -8.80 31.53 12.50
C ARG A 9 -7.31 31.23 12.75
N LEU A 10 -6.47 32.25 12.60
CA LEU A 10 -5.02 32.19 12.77
C LEU A 10 -4.63 32.13 14.26
N ASP A 11 -5.10 31.12 14.97
CA ASP A 11 -4.59 30.81 16.30
C ASP A 11 -3.44 29.79 16.18
N GLY A 12 -2.41 29.92 17.02
CA GLY A 12 -1.19 29.11 16.92
C GLY A 12 -1.48 27.61 17.02
N ASP A 13 -2.33 27.22 17.96
CA ASP A 13 -2.73 25.83 18.18
C ASP A 13 -3.62 25.29 17.06
N ALA A 14 -4.52 26.13 16.52
CA ALA A 14 -5.36 25.75 15.39
C ALA A 14 -4.54 25.48 14.12
N MET A 15 -3.46 26.24 13.91
CA MET A 15 -2.53 26.05 12.80
C MET A 15 -1.68 24.80 12.95
N HIS A 16 -1.20 24.49 14.16
CA HIS A 16 -0.46 23.26 14.41
C HIS A 16 -1.32 22.03 14.11
N ASN A 17 -2.56 22.01 14.61
CA ASN A 17 -3.52 20.95 14.30
C ASN A 17 -3.84 20.84 12.81
N PHE A 18 -3.88 21.97 12.09
CA PHE A 18 -4.03 21.99 10.65
C PHE A 18 -2.86 21.34 9.93
N LEU A 19 -1.63 21.72 10.28
CA LEU A 19 -0.42 21.16 9.68
C LEU A 19 -0.27 19.66 9.97
N ASP A 20 -0.61 19.22 11.18
CA ASP A 20 -0.64 17.80 11.52
C ASP A 20 -1.68 17.03 10.71
N LYS A 21 -2.84 17.63 10.46
CA LYS A 21 -3.88 17.02 9.61
C LYS A 21 -3.52 17.05 8.12
N GLU A 22 -2.84 18.10 7.66
CA GLU A 22 -2.53 18.30 6.24
C GLU A 22 -1.31 17.49 5.79
N ILE A 23 -0.25 17.46 6.58
CA ILE A 23 1.07 16.92 6.18
C ILE A 23 1.57 15.88 7.17
N GLY A 24 1.03 15.84 8.40
CA GLY A 24 1.42 14.88 9.42
C GLY A 24 1.08 13.44 9.05
N THR A 25 2.02 12.53 9.31
CA THR A 25 1.87 11.09 9.04
C THR A 25 2.32 10.24 10.23
N PRO A 26 1.71 10.41 11.42
CA PRO A 26 2.19 9.80 12.65
C PRO A 26 2.25 8.27 12.58
N ILE A 27 1.28 7.64 11.89
CA ILE A 27 1.22 6.18 11.71
C ILE A 27 2.47 5.66 10.97
N LEU A 28 2.95 6.36 9.96
CA LEU A 28 4.11 5.90 9.19
C LEU A 28 5.43 6.29 9.81
N ASP A 29 5.46 7.39 10.56
CA ASP A 29 6.62 7.75 11.36
C ASP A 29 6.85 6.71 12.49
N GLU A 30 5.78 6.23 13.14
CA GLU A 30 5.84 5.12 14.12
C GLU A 30 6.28 3.79 13.50
N LEU A 31 5.90 3.53 12.23
CA LEU A 31 6.31 2.33 11.51
C LEU A 31 7.70 2.43 10.87
N HIS A 32 8.37 3.59 10.94
CA HIS A 32 9.62 3.87 10.21
C HIS A 32 10.68 2.77 10.34
N ASP A 33 10.95 2.34 11.57
CA ASP A 33 12.01 1.36 11.87
C ASP A 33 11.72 -0.05 11.33
N ARG A 34 10.47 -0.31 10.92
CA ARG A 34 10.00 -1.62 10.47
C ARG A 34 9.51 -1.60 9.02
N LEU A 35 9.33 -0.42 8.43
CA LEU A 35 8.89 -0.24 7.04
C LEU A 35 9.86 -0.83 6.02
N TRP A 36 11.14 -0.97 6.35
CA TRP A 36 12.15 -1.58 5.48
C TRP A 36 11.84 -3.04 5.12
N LEU A 37 11.07 -3.76 5.94
CA LEU A 37 10.61 -5.13 5.64
C LEU A 37 9.57 -5.16 4.51
N PHE A 38 8.83 -4.06 4.33
CA PHE A 38 7.65 -4.00 3.46
C PHE A 38 7.86 -3.09 2.25
N SER A 39 8.85 -2.19 2.30
CA SER A 39 9.17 -1.24 1.24
C SER A 39 10.67 -0.99 1.11
N THR A 40 11.08 -0.58 -0.08
CA THR A 40 12.45 -0.15 -0.37
C THR A 40 12.72 1.21 0.28
N ARG A 41 13.75 1.27 1.13
CA ARG A 41 14.23 2.49 1.78
C ARG A 41 15.03 3.35 0.80
N SER A 42 14.32 4.03 -0.09
CA SER A 42 14.90 4.99 -1.04
C SER A 42 13.87 6.08 -1.33
N VAL A 43 14.32 7.33 -1.27
CA VAL A 43 13.53 8.51 -1.64
C VAL A 43 13.34 8.57 -3.16
N ASP A 44 14.34 8.12 -3.92
CA ASP A 44 14.33 8.09 -5.39
C ASP A 44 13.38 7.03 -5.96
N ASN A 45 12.84 6.14 -5.12
CA ASN A 45 11.87 5.12 -5.52
C ASN A 45 10.46 5.71 -5.70
N ILE A 46 10.37 6.80 -6.45
CA ILE A 46 9.15 7.50 -6.85
C ILE A 46 9.19 7.63 -8.37
N ASP A 47 8.42 6.79 -9.05
CA ASP A 47 8.18 6.94 -10.48
C ASP A 47 7.42 8.23 -10.81
N PRO A 48 7.83 8.97 -11.85
CA PRO A 48 7.11 10.12 -12.39
C PRO A 48 5.69 9.79 -12.85
N LEU A 49 4.83 10.81 -12.94
CA LEU A 49 3.41 10.66 -13.29
C LEU A 49 3.17 9.98 -14.64
N HIS A 50 3.94 10.30 -15.67
CA HIS A 50 3.85 9.64 -16.99
C HIS A 50 4.17 8.14 -16.87
N ARG A 51 5.15 7.78 -16.04
CA ARG A 51 5.53 6.38 -15.79
C ARG A 51 4.46 5.65 -14.99
N GLN A 52 3.73 6.33 -14.09
CA GLN A 52 2.54 5.77 -13.45
C GLN A 52 1.47 5.38 -14.50
N LYS A 53 1.22 6.27 -15.48
CA LYS A 53 0.29 5.97 -16.59
C LYS A 53 0.77 4.80 -17.45
N ILE A 54 2.06 4.72 -17.76
CA ILE A 54 2.66 3.58 -18.50
C ILE A 54 2.44 2.27 -17.72
N LYS A 55 2.55 2.29 -16.40
CA LYS A 55 2.27 1.13 -15.53
C LYS A 55 0.77 0.79 -15.43
N GLY A 56 -0.10 1.49 -16.16
CA GLY A 56 -1.55 1.29 -16.14
C GLY A 56 -2.21 1.72 -14.84
N ARG A 57 -1.58 2.62 -14.08
CA ARG A 57 -2.13 3.15 -12.83
C ARG A 57 -2.92 4.42 -13.08
N GLN A 58 -4.12 4.49 -12.52
CA GLN A 58 -4.90 5.71 -12.40
C GLN A 58 -4.37 6.55 -11.23
N ILE A 59 -4.23 7.85 -11.47
CA ILE A 59 -3.80 8.81 -10.45
C ILE A 59 -5.05 9.36 -9.79
N ILE A 60 -5.22 9.12 -8.50
CA ILE A 60 -6.38 9.59 -7.73
C ILE A 60 -5.93 10.64 -6.71
N PRO A 61 -6.44 11.88 -6.79
CA PRO A 61 -6.19 12.88 -5.76
C PRO A 61 -6.85 12.46 -4.44
N CYS A 62 -6.14 12.61 -3.32
CA CYS A 62 -6.66 12.26 -1.99
C CYS A 62 -6.26 13.28 -0.93
N ASP A 63 -7.20 13.75 -0.10
CA ASP A 63 -6.87 14.75 0.93
C ASP A 63 -6.09 14.16 2.12
N ASP A 64 -6.13 12.84 2.32
CA ASP A 64 -5.43 12.18 3.43
C ASP A 64 -3.90 12.11 3.19
N PRO A 65 -3.06 12.77 4.02
CA PRO A 65 -1.61 12.68 3.90
C PRO A 65 -1.08 11.26 4.09
N ASN A 66 -1.81 10.41 4.83
CA ASN A 66 -1.44 9.04 5.02
C ASN A 66 -1.49 8.24 3.71
N LEU A 67 -2.30 8.64 2.74
CA LEU A 67 -2.42 7.96 1.45
C LEU A 67 -1.46 8.49 0.38
N HIS A 68 -0.76 9.60 0.63
CA HIS A 68 0.18 10.16 -0.35
C HIS A 68 1.30 9.15 -0.70
N LEU A 69 1.47 8.86 -2.00
CA LEU A 69 2.37 7.84 -2.59
C LEU A 69 2.00 6.39 -2.27
N ALA A 70 0.81 6.14 -1.74
CA ALA A 70 0.32 4.79 -1.53
C ALA A 70 -0.31 4.25 -2.84
N TRP A 71 -0.04 3.00 -3.21
CA TRP A 71 -0.53 2.41 -4.46
C TRP A 71 -1.11 1.01 -4.31
N THR A 72 -2.08 0.71 -5.18
CA THR A 72 -2.66 -0.62 -5.45
C THR A 72 -2.37 -1.03 -6.89
N ARG A 73 -2.87 -2.20 -7.32
CA ARG A 73 -2.58 -2.77 -8.65
C ARG A 73 -2.81 -1.79 -9.81
N HIS A 74 -3.88 -0.98 -9.74
CA HIS A 74 -4.31 -0.10 -10.84
C HIS A 74 -4.43 1.37 -10.41
N THR A 75 -4.01 1.72 -9.19
CA THR A 75 -4.27 3.04 -8.64
C THR A 75 -3.09 3.52 -7.83
N ILE A 76 -2.76 4.80 -7.94
CA ILE A 76 -1.87 5.51 -7.03
C ILE A 76 -2.61 6.71 -6.43
N TYR A 77 -2.52 6.83 -5.11
CA TYR A 77 -3.10 7.92 -4.34
C TYR A 77 -2.05 9.00 -4.14
N ILE A 78 -2.38 10.22 -4.54
CA ILE A 78 -1.47 11.35 -4.45
C ILE A 78 -2.24 12.51 -3.83
N LYS A 79 -1.78 12.98 -2.68
CA LYS A 79 -2.33 14.18 -2.08
C LYS A 79 -2.04 15.41 -2.94
N PRO A 80 -3.06 16.21 -3.34
CA PRO A 80 -2.87 17.47 -4.06
C PRO A 80 -1.95 18.42 -3.29
N LEU A 81 -1.21 19.24 -4.01
CA LEU A 81 -0.26 20.18 -3.44
C LEU A 81 -1.01 21.26 -2.63
N PRO A 82 -0.82 21.34 -1.31
CA PRO A 82 -1.46 22.39 -0.51
C PRO A 82 -0.92 23.77 -0.91
N ALA A 83 -1.80 24.73 -1.18
CA ALA A 83 -1.37 26.06 -1.62
C ALA A 83 -0.60 26.84 -0.57
N CYS A 84 -0.75 26.50 0.72
CA CYS A 84 0.06 27.07 1.78
C CYS A 84 1.56 26.79 1.58
N LEU A 85 1.92 25.64 1.01
CA LEU A 85 3.33 25.28 0.74
C LEU A 85 3.95 26.06 -0.42
N LEU A 86 3.13 26.71 -1.26
CA LEU A 86 3.60 27.57 -2.34
C LEU A 86 3.89 29.01 -1.90
N ASN A 87 3.45 29.41 -0.69
CA ASN A 87 3.57 30.78 -0.20
C ASN A 87 4.78 30.95 0.72
N HIS A 88 5.77 31.73 0.32
CA HIS A 88 6.96 32.01 1.13
C HIS A 88 6.66 32.61 2.52
N ALA A 89 5.67 33.51 2.64
CA ALA A 89 5.31 34.11 3.91
C ALA A 89 4.82 33.05 4.92
N PHE A 90 4.13 32.01 4.42
CA PHE A 90 3.69 30.90 5.24
C PHE A 90 4.88 30.11 5.81
N TRP A 91 5.92 29.88 5.00
CA TRP A 91 7.14 29.20 5.45
C TRP A 91 7.84 29.99 6.57
N ALA A 92 8.05 31.29 6.38
CA ALA A 92 8.72 32.14 7.36
C ALA A 92 7.98 32.21 8.71
N GLU A 93 6.64 32.23 8.69
CA GLU A 93 5.83 32.40 9.90
C GLU A 93 5.63 31.07 10.66
N HIS A 94 5.41 29.96 9.93
CA HIS A 94 4.91 28.71 10.52
C HIS A 94 5.88 27.53 10.46
N LEU A 95 6.84 27.52 9.54
CA LEU A 95 7.75 26.39 9.32
C LEU A 95 9.19 26.72 9.72
N GLU A 96 9.62 27.97 9.60
CA GLU A 96 10.95 28.38 10.04
C GLU A 96 11.03 28.48 11.56
N PRO A 97 12.12 27.97 12.18
CA PRO A 97 12.35 28.17 13.59
C PRO A 97 12.60 29.67 13.84
N ALA A 98 11.77 30.27 14.69
CA ALA A 98 12.04 31.64 15.16
C ALA A 98 13.41 31.67 15.86
N SER A 99 14.18 32.72 15.58
CA SER A 99 15.45 33.04 16.24
C SER A 99 15.34 32.86 17.76
N GLU A 100 16.43 32.47 18.39
CA GLU A 100 16.57 31.78 19.68
C GLU A 100 15.90 32.43 20.91
N MET A 101 15.24 33.60 20.79
CA MET A 101 14.68 34.37 21.89
C MET A 101 13.26 34.00 22.38
N ALA A 102 12.50 33.12 21.70
CA ALA A 102 11.17 32.72 22.19
C ALA A 102 11.21 31.37 22.94
N GLY A 103 11.13 31.43 24.28
CA GLY A 103 11.31 30.31 25.21
C GLY A 103 10.14 29.34 25.35
N VAL A 104 9.70 28.68 24.26
CA VAL A 104 8.77 27.53 24.35
C VAL A 104 9.35 26.31 23.62
N PRO A 105 9.86 25.28 24.33
CA PRO A 105 10.50 24.11 23.74
C PRO A 105 9.59 23.31 22.79
N MET A 106 8.30 23.18 23.14
CA MET A 106 7.36 22.32 22.40
C MET A 106 6.97 22.91 21.03
N SER A 107 6.76 24.23 20.95
CA SER A 107 6.44 24.92 19.69
C SER A 107 7.55 24.77 18.66
N ARG A 108 8.83 24.81 19.09
CA ARG A 108 9.99 24.65 18.21
C ARG A 108 10.13 23.22 17.66
N ILE A 109 9.87 22.22 18.49
CA ILE A 109 9.91 20.80 18.08
C ILE A 109 8.86 20.54 17.00
N ASN A 110 7.63 21.04 17.20
CA ASN A 110 6.54 20.88 16.26
C ASN A 110 6.83 21.63 14.94
N LYS A 111 7.28 22.88 14.99
CA LYS A 111 7.68 23.64 13.77
C LYS A 111 8.75 22.90 12.96
N LYS A 112 9.78 22.38 13.63
CA LYS A 112 10.84 21.59 12.97
C LYS A 112 10.30 20.30 12.34
N ALA A 113 9.38 19.60 13.02
CA ALA A 113 8.73 18.42 12.48
C ALA A 113 7.87 18.74 11.25
N HIS A 114 7.02 19.78 11.32
CA HIS A 114 6.21 20.22 10.18
C HIS A 114 7.07 20.67 9.00
N ARG A 115 8.17 21.41 9.25
CA ARG A 115 9.13 21.80 8.19
C ARG A 115 9.70 20.58 7.49
N ARG A 116 10.12 19.56 8.26
CA ARG A 116 10.65 18.31 7.69
C ARG A 116 9.62 17.54 6.87
N ALA A 117 8.38 17.52 7.32
CA ALA A 117 7.27 16.89 6.61
C ALA A 117 6.95 17.65 5.31
N ALA A 118 6.91 18.98 5.35
CA ALA A 118 6.68 19.83 4.19
C ALA A 118 7.80 19.72 3.14
N VAL A 119 9.06 19.72 3.57
CA VAL A 119 10.22 19.50 2.68
C VAL A 119 10.15 18.11 2.04
N GLY A 120 9.87 17.07 2.83
CA GLY A 120 9.70 15.71 2.30
C GLY A 120 8.55 15.58 1.29
N PHE A 121 7.44 16.27 1.55
CA PHE A 121 6.30 16.32 0.63
C PHE A 121 6.62 17.07 -0.66
N LEU A 122 7.33 18.19 -0.61
CA LEU A 122 7.77 18.88 -1.83
C LEU A 122 8.80 18.05 -2.59
N LYS A 123 9.68 17.36 -1.87
CA LYS A 123 10.65 16.45 -2.47
C LYS A 123 9.96 15.30 -3.21
N SER A 124 8.88 14.72 -2.69
CA SER A 124 8.12 13.71 -3.45
C SER A 124 7.52 14.27 -4.74
N TYR A 125 7.03 15.51 -4.71
CA TYR A 125 6.54 16.21 -5.90
C TYR A 125 7.65 16.47 -6.94
N ALA A 126 8.89 16.70 -6.50
CA ALA A 126 10.05 16.80 -7.38
C ALA A 126 10.26 15.51 -8.20
N TYR A 127 10.13 14.35 -7.56
CA TYR A 127 10.25 13.07 -8.27
C TYR A 127 8.99 12.69 -9.07
N LEU A 128 7.80 13.13 -8.66
CA LEU A 128 6.56 12.90 -9.42
C LEU A 128 6.52 13.71 -10.72
N VAL A 129 6.97 14.97 -10.68
CA VAL A 129 6.81 15.94 -11.77
C VAL A 129 8.18 16.37 -12.30
N GLN A 130 8.82 15.48 -13.07
CA GLN A 130 10.18 15.68 -13.59
C GLN A 130 10.21 16.29 -15.00
N SER A 131 9.13 16.14 -15.78
CA SER A 131 9.07 16.60 -17.16
C SER A 131 7.87 17.51 -17.44
N PRO A 132 7.87 18.29 -18.54
CA PRO A 132 6.70 19.08 -18.97
C PRO A 132 5.45 18.21 -19.19
N THR A 133 5.63 16.97 -19.62
CA THR A 133 4.54 15.99 -19.76
C THR A 133 3.93 15.66 -18.41
N ASP A 134 4.77 15.39 -17.40
CA ASP A 134 4.29 15.16 -16.02
C ASP A 134 3.56 16.37 -15.47
N PHE A 135 4.06 17.57 -15.77
CA PHE A 135 3.43 18.82 -15.34
C PHE A 135 2.02 18.98 -15.92
N THR A 136 1.85 18.64 -17.20
CA THR A 136 0.54 18.63 -17.86
C THR A 136 -0.38 17.59 -17.24
N ILE A 137 0.14 16.40 -16.93
CA ILE A 137 -0.63 15.34 -16.24
C ILE A 137 -1.07 15.83 -14.86
N ALA A 138 -0.17 16.44 -14.08
CA ALA A 138 -0.48 16.97 -12.75
C ALA A 138 -1.61 18.00 -12.77
N LYS A 139 -1.63 18.91 -13.77
CA LYS A 139 -2.74 19.84 -13.98
C LYS A 139 -4.04 19.12 -14.32
N GLN A 140 -4.00 18.15 -15.25
CA GLN A 140 -5.17 17.37 -15.66
C GLN A 140 -5.78 16.54 -14.52
N THR A 141 -4.96 16.07 -13.58
CA THR A 141 -5.40 15.24 -12.45
C THR A 141 -5.66 16.05 -11.18
N LEU A 142 -5.78 17.38 -11.28
CA LEU A 142 -6.09 18.29 -10.17
C LEU A 142 -5.11 18.17 -8.99
N LEU A 143 -3.83 17.88 -9.27
CA LEU A 143 -2.80 17.81 -8.24
C LEU A 143 -2.25 19.19 -7.88
N PHE A 144 -2.38 20.16 -8.77
CA PHE A 144 -2.06 21.56 -8.47
C PHE A 144 -3.31 22.35 -8.10
N PRO A 145 -3.22 23.32 -7.19
CA PRO A 145 -4.34 24.20 -6.88
C PRO A 145 -4.76 24.98 -8.14
N GLU A 146 -6.02 24.88 -8.54
CA GLU A 146 -6.54 25.52 -9.77
C GLU A 146 -6.41 27.06 -9.74
N PHE A 147 -6.44 27.65 -8.55
CA PHE A 147 -6.36 29.11 -8.36
C PHE A 147 -4.94 29.68 -8.51
N VAL A 148 -3.92 28.83 -8.67
CA VAL A 148 -2.54 29.28 -8.88
C VAL A 148 -2.12 28.94 -10.31
N ASP A 149 -1.97 29.95 -11.15
CA ASP A 149 -1.42 29.74 -12.49
C ASP A 149 0.10 29.61 -12.43
N ILE A 150 0.57 28.37 -12.35
CA ILE A 150 1.99 28.04 -12.34
C ILE A 150 2.42 27.64 -13.75
N THR A 151 3.50 28.25 -14.24
CA THR A 151 4.17 27.82 -15.48
C THR A 151 5.21 26.72 -15.20
N TRP A 152 5.52 25.89 -16.20
CA TRP A 152 6.56 24.86 -16.07
C TRP A 152 7.90 25.41 -15.58
N HIS A 153 8.33 26.57 -16.11
CA HIS A 153 9.59 27.20 -15.71
C HIS A 153 9.61 27.62 -14.24
N GLN A 154 8.52 28.23 -13.76
CA GLN A 154 8.37 28.58 -12.34
C GLN A 154 8.38 27.34 -11.44
N TRP A 155 7.67 26.28 -11.87
CA TRP A 155 7.66 25.01 -11.15
C TRP A 155 9.05 24.38 -11.06
N ALA A 156 9.79 24.29 -12.18
CA ALA A 156 11.12 23.71 -12.22
C ALA A 156 12.10 24.47 -11.30
N LEU A 157 12.10 25.81 -11.35
CA LEU A 157 12.92 26.64 -10.46
C LEU A 157 12.51 26.51 -8.98
N PHE A 158 11.22 26.35 -8.71
CA PHE A 158 10.72 26.14 -7.37
C PHE A 158 11.16 24.79 -6.80
N ILE A 159 10.90 23.70 -7.53
CA ILE A 159 11.01 22.35 -7.01
C ILE A 159 12.46 21.85 -6.92
N ASN A 160 13.35 22.34 -7.80
CA ASN A 160 14.77 21.97 -7.80
C ASN A 160 15.47 22.26 -6.46
N ARG A 161 15.04 23.31 -5.75
CA ARG A 161 15.59 23.67 -4.44
C ARG A 161 15.39 22.61 -3.36
N PHE A 162 14.39 21.74 -3.52
CA PHE A 162 14.05 20.71 -2.53
C PHE A 162 14.72 19.36 -2.80
N LEU A 163 15.32 19.17 -3.98
CA LEU A 163 16.03 17.94 -4.31
C LEU A 163 17.32 17.77 -3.48
N GLU A 164 18.00 18.86 -3.18
CA GLU A 164 19.28 18.86 -2.45
C GLU A 164 19.13 18.72 -0.92
N LEU A 165 17.92 18.84 -0.39
CA LEU A 165 17.64 18.87 1.06
C LEU A 165 17.41 17.47 1.66
N ASP A 166 18.46 16.62 1.70
CA ASP A 166 18.35 15.25 2.23
C ASP A 166 18.27 15.15 3.77
N ALA A 167 18.97 16.03 4.48
CA ALA A 167 19.04 15.99 5.95
C ALA A 167 17.76 16.47 6.65
N GLU A 168 16.84 17.10 5.89
CA GLU A 168 15.64 17.74 6.41
C GLU A 168 14.35 16.98 6.07
N VAL A 169 14.42 15.73 5.62
CA VAL A 169 13.23 14.94 5.24
C VAL A 169 12.62 14.22 6.44
N SER A 170 11.29 14.22 6.59
CA SER A 170 10.61 13.43 7.64
C SER A 170 10.74 11.92 7.43
N LEU A 171 10.53 11.14 8.49
CA LEU A 171 10.74 9.69 8.50
C LEU A 171 9.90 8.95 7.44
N ARG A 172 8.64 9.36 7.27
CA ARG A 172 7.75 9.01 6.15
C ARG A 172 8.40 9.10 4.78
N PHE A 173 8.92 10.28 4.42
CA PHE A 173 9.39 10.59 3.06
C PHE A 173 10.80 10.06 2.76
N ARG A 174 11.43 9.37 3.72
CA ARG A 174 12.63 8.54 3.46
C ARG A 174 12.31 7.29 2.63
N PHE A 175 11.03 6.93 2.57
CA PHE A 175 10.49 5.90 1.71
C PHE A 175 9.71 6.57 0.57
N GLY A 176 9.91 6.11 -0.66
CA GLY A 176 9.13 6.55 -1.81
C GLY A 176 7.73 5.93 -1.85
N GLN A 177 7.41 5.20 -2.92
CA GLN A 177 6.09 4.60 -3.07
C GLN A 177 5.85 3.42 -2.13
N LEU A 178 4.66 3.38 -1.52
CA LEU A 178 4.27 2.32 -0.58
C LEU A 178 3.10 1.50 -1.13
N ARG A 179 3.24 0.17 -1.12
CA ARG A 179 2.15 -0.73 -1.55
C ARG A 179 1.15 -0.91 -0.40
N LEU A 180 -0.11 -0.57 -0.64
CA LEU A 180 -1.16 -0.59 0.39
C LEU A 180 -1.40 -1.96 1.02
N ASN A 181 -1.27 -3.04 0.23
CA ASN A 181 -1.45 -4.39 0.76
C ASN A 181 -0.37 -4.72 1.81
N ARG A 182 0.90 -4.41 1.50
CA ARG A 182 2.02 -4.63 2.43
C ARG A 182 1.91 -3.76 3.66
N LEU A 183 1.39 -2.54 3.50
CA LEU A 183 1.20 -1.61 4.60
C LEU A 183 0.09 -2.06 5.56
N SER A 184 -0.97 -2.66 5.04
CA SER A 184 -2.04 -3.27 5.87
C SER A 184 -1.51 -4.44 6.69
N VAL A 185 -0.62 -5.27 6.11
CA VAL A 185 0.08 -6.33 6.87
C VAL A 185 0.99 -5.74 7.95
N ALA A 186 1.73 -4.66 7.64
CA ALA A 186 2.59 -4.00 8.63
C ALA A 186 1.80 -3.43 9.81
N LEU A 187 0.63 -2.83 9.55
CA LEU A 187 -0.28 -2.38 10.59
C LEU A 187 -0.77 -3.54 11.47
N LEU A 188 -1.15 -4.66 10.86
CA LEU A 188 -1.68 -5.81 11.58
C LEU A 188 -0.61 -6.43 12.49
N LEU A 189 0.63 -6.51 12.01
CA LEU A 189 1.74 -7.12 12.71
C LEU A 189 2.26 -6.23 13.86
N PHE A 190 2.34 -4.92 13.66
CA PHE A 190 3.03 -4.03 14.58
C PHE A 190 2.13 -3.14 15.43
N ARG A 191 0.86 -2.99 15.06
CA ARG A 191 -0.18 -2.26 15.78
C ARG A 191 0.29 -0.89 16.34
N PRO A 192 0.62 0.07 15.47
CA PRO A 192 1.01 1.40 15.92
C PRO A 192 -0.10 2.06 16.77
N PRO A 193 0.24 2.76 17.86
CA PRO A 193 -0.73 3.41 18.74
C PRO A 193 -1.53 4.53 18.05
N SER A 194 -0.96 5.24 17.07
CA SER A 194 -1.69 6.28 16.32
C SER A 194 -2.72 5.73 15.33
N ALA A 195 -2.72 4.42 15.04
CA ALA A 195 -3.68 3.85 14.11
C ALA A 195 -5.02 3.58 14.80
N SER A 196 -6.08 4.24 14.32
CA SER A 196 -7.47 3.99 14.76
C SER A 196 -7.98 2.60 14.34
N ASN A 197 -7.40 2.06 13.26
CA ASN A 197 -7.66 0.72 12.73
C ASN A 197 -6.34 0.00 12.39
N HIS A 198 -6.17 -1.21 12.90
CA HIS A 198 -4.98 -2.02 12.66
C HIS A 198 -5.15 -3.04 11.53
N TRP A 199 -6.36 -3.21 10.99
CA TRP A 199 -6.65 -4.23 9.99
C TRP A 199 -6.45 -3.75 8.55
N TYR A 200 -6.78 -2.48 8.29
CA TYR A 200 -6.66 -1.87 6.97
C TYR A 200 -6.08 -0.48 7.10
N TYR A 201 -5.05 -0.21 6.29
CA TYR A 201 -4.46 1.12 6.22
C TYR A 201 -5.42 2.15 5.64
N ALA A 202 -6.19 1.75 4.61
CA ALA A 202 -7.29 2.54 4.09
C ALA A 202 -8.35 1.62 3.47
N ARG A 203 -9.64 1.95 3.68
CA ARG A 203 -10.76 1.23 3.07
C ARG A 203 -10.94 1.67 1.61
N LEU A 204 -10.27 1.01 0.68
CA LEU A 204 -10.41 1.29 -0.75
C LEU A 204 -11.51 0.47 -1.43
N HIS A 205 -11.79 -0.73 -0.92
CA HIS A 205 -12.75 -1.64 -1.54
C HIS A 205 -14.01 -1.70 -0.67
N TRP A 206 -15.11 -1.19 -1.19
CA TRP A 206 -16.44 -1.31 -0.59
C TRP A 206 -17.15 -2.60 -1.00
N SER A 207 -16.66 -3.29 -2.03
CA SER A 207 -17.31 -4.44 -2.65
C SER A 207 -16.47 -5.73 -2.52
N THR A 208 -17.03 -6.74 -1.85
CA THR A 208 -16.46 -8.09 -1.73
C THR A 208 -16.30 -8.80 -3.08
N THR A 209 -17.06 -8.40 -4.10
CA THR A 209 -17.08 -8.99 -5.45
C THR A 209 -15.73 -8.98 -6.15
N ALA A 210 -14.95 -7.90 -6.03
CA ALA A 210 -13.64 -7.78 -6.70
C ALA A 210 -12.60 -8.80 -6.19
N ILE A 211 -12.73 -9.23 -4.92
CA ILE A 211 -11.82 -10.22 -4.32
C ILE A 211 -12.19 -11.63 -4.77
N ILE A 212 -13.50 -11.89 -4.88
CA ILE A 212 -14.02 -13.14 -5.41
C ILE A 212 -13.61 -13.30 -6.87
N GLU A 213 -13.76 -12.26 -7.69
CA GLU A 213 -13.30 -12.28 -9.09
C GLU A 213 -11.80 -12.57 -9.22
N HIS A 214 -10.97 -11.92 -8.39
CA HIS A 214 -9.53 -12.14 -8.44
C HIS A 214 -9.15 -13.57 -8.01
N SER A 215 -9.89 -14.15 -7.07
CA SER A 215 -9.65 -15.49 -6.54
C SER A 215 -10.36 -16.60 -7.31
N PHE A 216 -11.31 -16.25 -8.20
CA PHE A 216 -12.17 -17.22 -8.88
C PHE A 216 -11.38 -18.19 -9.76
N ALA A 217 -10.36 -17.70 -10.47
CA ALA A 217 -9.49 -18.55 -11.29
C ALA A 217 -8.76 -19.61 -10.46
N ASN A 218 -8.27 -19.24 -9.27
CA ASN A 218 -7.59 -20.16 -8.36
C ASN A 218 -8.57 -21.19 -7.77
N LEU A 219 -9.79 -20.77 -7.42
CA LEU A 219 -10.84 -21.66 -6.94
C LEU A 219 -11.30 -22.64 -8.02
N LEU A 220 -11.43 -22.17 -9.26
CA LEU A 220 -11.79 -23.01 -10.42
C LEU A 220 -10.70 -24.04 -10.72
N PHE A 221 -9.43 -23.65 -10.60
CA PHE A 221 -8.30 -24.57 -10.76
C PHE A 221 -8.35 -25.69 -9.72
N VAL A 222 -8.47 -25.34 -8.43
CA VAL A 222 -8.63 -26.28 -7.31
C VAL A 222 -9.82 -27.22 -7.53
N PHE A 223 -10.97 -26.66 -7.93
CA PHE A 223 -12.18 -27.42 -8.21
C PHE A 223 -11.99 -28.42 -9.37
N ALA A 224 -11.42 -27.97 -10.49
CA ALA A 224 -11.17 -28.81 -11.65
C ALA A 224 -10.19 -29.95 -11.32
N SER A 225 -9.12 -29.66 -10.56
CA SER A 225 -8.20 -30.69 -10.11
C SER A 225 -8.84 -31.68 -9.13
N LEU A 226 -9.78 -31.24 -8.29
CA LEU A 226 -10.54 -32.13 -7.39
C LEU A 226 -11.47 -33.04 -8.16
N ALA A 227 -12.20 -32.48 -9.11
CA ALA A 227 -13.07 -33.24 -9.97
C ALA A 227 -12.28 -34.32 -10.72
N LEU A 228 -11.10 -33.97 -11.26
CA LEU A 228 -10.23 -34.93 -11.96
C LEU A 228 -9.71 -36.04 -11.02
N ALA A 229 -9.30 -35.70 -9.80
CA ALA A 229 -8.85 -36.69 -8.81
C ALA A 229 -9.98 -37.60 -8.33
N LEU A 230 -11.18 -37.06 -8.13
CA LEU A 230 -12.36 -37.86 -7.78
C LEU A 230 -12.78 -38.77 -8.93
N GLN A 231 -12.70 -38.29 -10.18
CA GLN A 231 -12.99 -39.11 -11.36
C GLN A 231 -11.98 -40.25 -11.52
N SER A 232 -10.68 -40.00 -11.33
CA SER A 232 -9.69 -41.08 -11.39
C SER A 232 -9.89 -42.12 -10.29
N MET A 233 -10.30 -41.69 -9.09
CA MET A 233 -10.66 -42.60 -7.99
C MET A 233 -11.92 -43.42 -8.30
N GLN A 234 -12.94 -42.82 -8.90
CA GLN A 234 -14.14 -43.52 -9.34
C GLN A 234 -13.82 -44.59 -10.39
N VAL A 235 -12.94 -44.28 -11.35
CA VAL A 235 -12.46 -45.25 -12.34
C VAL A 235 -11.70 -46.39 -11.66
N ALA A 236 -10.82 -46.11 -10.70
CA ALA A 236 -10.09 -47.14 -9.98
C ALA A 236 -11.00 -48.05 -9.13
N LEU A 237 -12.06 -47.51 -8.51
CA LEU A 237 -13.01 -48.28 -7.71
C LEU A 237 -14.03 -49.06 -8.55
N GLY A 238 -14.25 -48.67 -9.81
CA GLY A 238 -15.18 -49.31 -10.73
C GLY A 238 -14.63 -50.57 -11.41
N VAL A 239 -13.32 -50.81 -11.35
CA VAL A 239 -12.72 -52.02 -11.93
C VAL A 239 -12.83 -53.18 -10.93
N PRO A 240 -13.33 -54.35 -11.32
CA PRO A 240 -13.42 -55.52 -10.44
C PRO A 240 -12.07 -55.87 -9.83
N ALA A 241 -12.06 -56.21 -8.53
CA ALA A 241 -10.84 -56.50 -7.77
C ALA A 241 -9.97 -57.65 -8.34
N GLY A 242 -10.50 -58.45 -9.26
CA GLY A 242 -9.77 -59.50 -9.98
C GLY A 242 -9.04 -59.04 -11.27
N GLU A 243 -9.37 -57.87 -11.82
CA GLU A 243 -8.70 -57.30 -13.02
C GLU A 243 -7.73 -56.18 -12.68
N LEU A 244 -7.97 -55.46 -11.58
CA LEU A 244 -6.92 -54.69 -10.92
C LEU A 244 -5.98 -55.72 -10.29
N GLY A 245 -4.73 -55.83 -10.77
CA GLY A 245 -3.73 -56.81 -10.32
C GLY A 245 -3.26 -56.70 -8.86
N PHE A 246 -4.18 -56.40 -7.93
CA PHE A 246 -4.05 -56.43 -6.48
C PHE A 246 -4.44 -57.77 -5.86
N ALA A 247 -5.19 -58.64 -6.57
CA ALA A 247 -5.59 -59.95 -6.05
C ALA A 247 -5.60 -61.04 -7.15
N ALA A 248 -4.42 -61.45 -7.63
CA ALA A 248 -4.15 -62.84 -8.05
C ALA A 248 -2.69 -62.99 -8.55
N ASP A 249 -2.00 -63.96 -7.93
CA ASP A 249 -0.82 -64.73 -8.33
C ASP A 249 0.52 -64.09 -8.74
N GLU A 250 1.50 -64.38 -7.88
CA GLU A 250 2.88 -64.83 -8.13
C GLU A 250 3.35 -64.86 -9.60
N ALA A 251 3.94 -63.76 -10.06
CA ALA A 251 5.06 -63.80 -10.99
C ALA A 251 6.05 -62.69 -10.63
N THR A 252 7.24 -63.11 -10.19
CA THR A 252 8.28 -62.40 -9.43
C THR A 252 8.97 -61.22 -10.12
N SER A 253 8.47 -60.71 -11.26
CA SER A 253 9.15 -59.66 -12.05
C SER A 253 8.57 -58.24 -11.87
N PHE A 254 7.31 -58.07 -11.49
CA PHE A 254 6.65 -56.75 -11.48
C PHE A 254 6.52 -56.06 -10.11
N GLN A 255 6.96 -56.69 -9.03
CA GLN A 255 6.93 -56.12 -7.67
C GLN A 255 7.67 -54.76 -7.51
N PRO A 256 8.88 -54.55 -8.07
CA PRO A 256 9.53 -53.24 -7.96
C PRO A 256 8.77 -52.15 -8.72
N MET A 257 8.17 -52.49 -9.86
CA MET A 257 7.39 -51.54 -10.66
C MET A 257 6.09 -51.14 -9.96
N LYS A 258 5.41 -52.09 -9.30
CA LYS A 258 4.23 -51.82 -8.45
C LYS A 258 4.59 -50.89 -7.28
N ARG A 259 5.73 -51.13 -6.61
CA ARG A 259 6.19 -50.32 -5.48
C ARG A 259 6.55 -48.89 -5.91
N VAL A 260 7.23 -48.73 -7.04
CA VAL A 260 7.56 -47.40 -7.60
C VAL A 260 6.30 -46.64 -7.98
N PHE A 261 5.31 -47.30 -8.60
CA PHE A 261 4.02 -46.68 -8.94
C PHE A 261 3.25 -46.22 -7.71
N TRP A 262 3.22 -47.03 -6.65
CA TRP A 262 2.51 -46.68 -5.42
C TRP A 262 3.14 -45.48 -4.70
N ILE A 263 4.47 -45.47 -4.61
CA ILE A 263 5.23 -44.38 -3.99
C ILE A 263 5.09 -43.08 -4.81
N SER A 264 5.17 -43.16 -6.15
CA SER A 264 5.02 -41.98 -7.00
C SER A 264 3.62 -41.41 -6.95
N SER A 265 2.58 -42.25 -6.89
CA SER A 265 1.19 -41.81 -6.76
C SER A 265 0.95 -41.07 -5.43
N ILE A 266 1.48 -41.57 -4.32
CA ILE A 266 1.37 -40.89 -3.02
C ILE A 266 2.14 -39.58 -3.01
N ALA A 267 3.34 -39.55 -3.59
CA ALA A 267 4.16 -38.34 -3.68
C ALA A 267 3.48 -37.25 -4.52
N ILE A 268 2.85 -37.61 -5.63
CA ILE A 268 2.11 -36.67 -6.48
C ILE A 268 0.87 -36.14 -5.75
N LEU A 269 0.13 -37.01 -5.05
CA LEU A 269 -1.05 -36.61 -4.29
C LEU A 269 -0.71 -35.69 -3.10
N SER A 270 0.38 -35.98 -2.38
CA SER A 270 0.82 -35.14 -1.26
C SER A 270 1.34 -33.78 -1.74
N LEU A 271 2.14 -33.76 -2.81
CA LEU A 271 2.63 -32.52 -3.42
C LEU A 271 1.48 -31.67 -3.97
N SER A 272 0.51 -32.31 -4.64
CA SER A 272 -0.72 -31.65 -5.09
C SER A 272 -1.50 -31.06 -3.92
N GLY A 273 -1.73 -31.83 -2.85
CA GLY A 273 -2.41 -31.34 -1.65
C GLY A 273 -1.73 -30.14 -1.00
N ILE A 274 -0.38 -30.13 -0.95
CA ILE A 274 0.40 -28.98 -0.45
C ILE A 274 0.21 -27.76 -1.35
N CYS A 275 0.29 -27.92 -2.68
CA CYS A 275 0.04 -26.84 -3.63
C CYS A 275 -1.36 -26.24 -3.44
N TRP A 276 -2.37 -27.07 -3.21
CA TRP A 276 -3.74 -26.62 -2.98
C TRP A 276 -3.88 -25.87 -1.66
N ALA A 277 -3.26 -26.38 -0.59
CA ALA A 277 -3.25 -25.71 0.69
C ALA A 277 -2.66 -24.30 0.54
N ILE A 278 -1.53 -24.16 -0.17
CA ILE A 278 -0.91 -22.85 -0.42
C ILE A 278 -1.84 -21.93 -1.23
N ILE A 279 -2.48 -22.44 -2.28
CA ILE A 279 -3.40 -21.65 -3.13
C ILE A 279 -4.63 -21.20 -2.34
N LEU A 280 -5.17 -22.04 -1.45
CA LEU A 280 -6.37 -21.74 -0.66
C LEU A 280 -6.09 -20.90 0.59
N ILE A 281 -4.89 -21.00 1.18
CA ILE A 281 -4.51 -20.21 2.36
C ILE A 281 -4.55 -18.71 2.04
N TYR A 282 -4.07 -18.28 0.87
CA TYR A 282 -4.05 -16.86 0.49
C TYR A 282 -5.45 -16.19 0.54
N PRO A 283 -6.49 -16.68 -0.16
CA PRO A 283 -7.83 -16.08 -0.10
C PRO A 283 -8.50 -16.27 1.26
N ILE A 284 -8.27 -17.40 1.96
CA ILE A 284 -8.84 -17.63 3.30
C ILE A 284 -8.31 -16.60 4.30
N VAL A 285 -7.00 -16.32 4.26
CA VAL A 285 -6.38 -15.30 5.13
C VAL A 285 -6.98 -13.92 4.84
N GLU A 286 -7.13 -13.53 3.57
CA GLU A 286 -7.76 -12.24 3.25
C GLU A 286 -9.21 -12.16 3.73
N ILE A 287 -10.01 -13.22 3.56
CA ILE A 287 -11.40 -13.27 4.02
C ILE A 287 -11.49 -13.25 5.55
N LEU A 288 -10.63 -13.98 6.26
CA LEU A 288 -10.61 -13.99 7.73
C LEU A 288 -10.23 -12.62 8.29
N ILE A 289 -9.27 -11.93 7.67
CA ILE A 289 -8.90 -10.56 8.02
C ILE A 289 -10.12 -9.63 7.83
N GLN A 290 -10.85 -9.75 6.71
CA GLN A 290 -12.07 -8.96 6.46
C GLN A 290 -13.18 -9.25 7.47
N PHE A 291 -13.40 -10.52 7.79
CA PHE A 291 -14.45 -10.95 8.71
C PHE A 291 -14.16 -10.49 10.14
N CYS A 292 -12.95 -10.72 10.63
CA CYS A 292 -12.50 -10.23 11.94
C CYS A 292 -12.63 -8.70 12.03
N TRP A 293 -12.29 -7.98 10.95
CA TRP A 293 -12.48 -6.55 10.88
C TRP A 293 -13.97 -6.15 10.94
N ALA A 294 -14.84 -6.78 10.15
CA ALA A 294 -16.28 -6.48 10.13
C ALA A 294 -16.93 -6.66 11.51
N VAL A 295 -16.59 -7.76 12.21
CA VAL A 295 -17.05 -8.02 13.58
C VAL A 295 -16.51 -6.97 14.57
N SER A 296 -15.23 -6.59 14.43
CA SER A 296 -14.63 -5.55 15.29
C SER A 296 -15.28 -4.18 15.10
N ASN A 297 -15.73 -3.86 13.88
CA ASN A 297 -16.36 -2.59 13.57
C ASN A 297 -17.82 -2.53 14.05
N GLN A 298 -18.55 -3.66 14.01
CA GLN A 298 -19.89 -3.75 14.61
C GLN A 298 -19.86 -3.57 16.13
N ARG A 299 -18.84 -4.12 16.81
CA ARG A 299 -18.66 -3.94 18.27
C ARG A 299 -18.34 -2.51 18.71
N LYS A 300 -17.80 -1.66 17.82
CA LYS A 300 -17.53 -0.24 18.11
C LYS A 300 -18.74 0.67 17.83
N ALA A 301 -19.75 0.16 17.13
CA ALA A 301 -20.95 0.90 16.75
C ALA A 301 -22.17 0.60 17.65
N ALA A 302 -22.05 -0.38 18.55
CA ALA A 302 -22.99 -0.70 19.62
C ALA A 302 -22.49 -0.14 20.95
#